data_AF-A0A9D8DC51-F1
#
_entry.id   AF-A0A9D8DC51-F1
#
_cell.length_a   1.000
_cell.length_b   1.000
_cell.length_c   1.000
_cell.angle_alpha   90.00
_cell.angle_beta   90.00
_cell.angle_gamma   90.00
#
_symmetry.space_group_name_H-M   'P 1'
#
loop_
_entity.id
_entity.type
_entity.pdbx_description
1 polymer ?
#
loop_
_entity_poly.entity_id
_entity_poly.type
_entity_poly.pdbx_seq_one_letter_code
_entity_poly.pdbx_strand_id
1 'polypeptide(L)'
;MSASASSRAGTEGAGVPERFKWWGWGDAAKRAEVPETTRAALRSELGVEAREATDPAALESVSLPAPHPIPAAVRTAAGEGGLDDGAEARLRHAAGRSYPDLVRLRSGSLELAPDAVATPATREQVAALLAACAESGVAVVPYGGGSSVVGGVDALAGPHSAVLSLGLGRLRNVELDRTSLTARLGPGLRGPEAETELRRLGMTLGHFPQSYEQATIGGYAATRSAGQASTGYGRFDELVTAIELTAPAGAMRTLQIPHTAAGPSLRELVLGSEGTLGVITEVGCRVRPVPEEAIYEGWMAEDFRAGAEIVRALAQEHEAPDVLRLSDEEETRVSMVASGSGGWQRRALDAYLGVRRRRGGCLVICGY
;
A
#
# COMPACT_ATOMS: atom_id res chain seq x y z
N MET A 1 1.47 34.32 -35.37
CA MET A 1 0.18 33.82 -34.84
C MET A 1 0.35 32.36 -34.48
N SER A 2 -0.01 32.02 -33.24
CA SER A 2 -0.35 30.67 -32.75
C SER A 2 0.79 29.64 -32.65
N ALA A 3 0.98 28.92 -31.55
CA ALA A 3 0.56 29.02 -30.16
C ALA A 3 1.47 28.06 -29.38
N SER A 4 1.97 28.49 -28.23
CA SER A 4 2.75 27.69 -27.30
C SER A 4 1.90 26.55 -26.74
N ALA A 5 2.36 25.31 -26.89
CA ALA A 5 1.85 24.17 -26.14
C ALA A 5 2.39 24.27 -24.69
N SER A 6 1.65 24.99 -23.85
CA SER A 6 1.82 24.98 -22.40
C SER A 6 1.45 23.57 -21.90
N SER A 7 2.45 22.82 -21.42
CA SER A 7 2.23 21.60 -20.68
C SER A 7 1.51 21.95 -19.38
N ARG A 8 0.21 21.66 -19.31
CA ARG A 8 -0.51 21.63 -18.04
C ARG A 8 0.10 20.50 -17.20
N ALA A 9 0.96 20.88 -16.26
CA ALA A 9 1.28 20.04 -15.12
C ALA A 9 -0.05 19.72 -14.43
N GLY A 10 -0.50 18.47 -14.55
CA GLY A 10 -1.69 17.99 -13.87
C GLY A 10 -1.50 18.14 -12.36
N THR A 11 -2.49 18.72 -11.71
CA THR A 11 -2.68 18.72 -10.28
C THR A 11 -2.79 17.27 -9.79
N GLU A 12 -1.66 16.60 -9.53
CA GLU A 12 -1.66 15.36 -8.74
C GLU A 12 -2.04 15.73 -7.30
N GLY A 13 -3.35 15.68 -7.01
CA GLY A 13 -3.89 15.94 -5.68
C GLY A 13 -3.44 14.87 -4.68
N ALA A 14 -2.94 15.32 -3.52
CA ALA A 14 -3.47 15.09 -2.17
C ALA A 14 -3.86 13.68 -1.63
N GLY A 15 -4.13 12.68 -2.47
CA GLY A 15 -4.68 11.37 -2.10
C GLY A 15 -4.41 10.32 -3.17
N VAL A 16 -5.29 9.31 -3.28
CA VAL A 16 -5.23 8.29 -4.35
C VAL A 16 -5.34 9.01 -5.71
N PRO A 17 -4.32 8.93 -6.60
CA PRO A 17 -4.34 9.64 -7.87
C PRO A 17 -5.61 9.41 -8.68
N GLU A 18 -6.13 10.43 -9.35
CA GLU A 18 -7.38 10.37 -10.13
C GLU A 18 -7.43 9.23 -11.15
N ARG A 19 -6.26 8.86 -11.70
CA ARG A 19 -6.10 7.72 -12.62
C ARG A 19 -6.49 6.38 -12.01
N PHE A 20 -6.47 6.23 -10.69
CA PHE A 20 -6.86 5.00 -10.04
C PHE A 20 -8.39 4.91 -9.90
N LYS A 21 -8.88 3.68 -10.00
CA LYS A 21 -10.29 3.36 -9.78
C LYS A 21 -10.68 3.79 -8.37
N TRP A 22 -11.63 4.69 -8.27
CA TRP A 22 -12.25 5.01 -6.99
C TRP A 22 -13.06 3.80 -6.48
N TRP A 23 -13.68 3.04 -7.39
CA TRP A 23 -14.51 1.88 -7.09
C TRP A 23 -13.74 0.54 -6.94
N GLY A 24 -12.40 0.55 -6.99
CA GLY A 24 -11.63 -0.68 -7.06
C GLY A 24 -10.11 -0.53 -6.94
N TRP A 25 -9.38 -1.52 -7.45
CA TRP A 25 -7.91 -1.56 -7.42
C TRP A 25 -7.27 -1.21 -8.77
N GLY A 26 -6.17 -0.46 -8.71
CA GLY A 26 -5.33 -0.14 -9.86
C GLY A 26 -5.88 0.96 -10.76
N ASP A 27 -5.25 1.12 -11.92
CA ASP A 27 -5.55 2.15 -12.91
C ASP A 27 -6.90 1.89 -13.62
N ALA A 28 -7.72 2.95 -13.74
CA ALA A 28 -9.02 2.92 -14.41
C ALA A 28 -8.90 2.56 -15.90
N ALA A 29 -7.81 2.98 -16.56
CA ALA A 29 -7.53 2.66 -17.97
C ALA A 29 -7.02 1.23 -18.16
N LYS A 30 -6.51 0.58 -17.10
CA LYS A 30 -6.01 -0.79 -17.15
C LYS A 30 -7.07 -1.75 -16.61
N ARG A 31 -8.01 -2.15 -17.48
CA ARG A 31 -8.96 -3.23 -17.18
C ARG A 31 -8.39 -4.54 -17.72
N ALA A 32 -7.95 -5.42 -16.82
CA ALA A 32 -7.60 -6.78 -17.20
C ALA A 32 -8.88 -7.58 -17.50
N GLU A 33 -8.94 -8.19 -18.67
CA GLU A 33 -9.98 -9.16 -19.00
C GLU A 33 -9.59 -10.52 -18.42
N VAL A 34 -10.52 -11.17 -17.72
CA VAL A 34 -10.32 -12.54 -17.26
C VAL A 34 -10.44 -13.47 -18.48
N PRO A 35 -9.39 -14.27 -18.80
CA PRO A 35 -9.41 -15.19 -19.92
C PRO A 35 -10.58 -16.18 -19.84
N GLU A 36 -11.13 -16.59 -20.99
CA GLU A 36 -12.27 -17.52 -21.02
C GLU A 36 -11.93 -18.88 -20.42
N THR A 37 -10.67 -19.33 -20.53
CA THR A 37 -10.18 -20.53 -19.87
C THR A 37 -10.33 -20.45 -18.34
N THR A 38 -9.98 -19.31 -17.75
CA THR A 38 -10.13 -19.06 -16.32
C THR A 38 -11.61 -18.94 -15.95
N ARG A 39 -12.44 -18.27 -16.76
CA ARG A 39 -13.89 -18.19 -16.53
C ARG A 39 -14.56 -19.57 -16.56
N ALA A 40 -14.19 -20.42 -17.51
CA ALA A 40 -14.72 -21.77 -17.63
C ALA A 40 -14.33 -22.64 -16.42
N ALA A 41 -13.07 -22.56 -15.97
CA ALA A 41 -12.63 -23.24 -14.75
C ALA A 41 -13.43 -22.78 -13.51
N LEU A 42 -13.60 -21.48 -13.33
CA LEU A 42 -14.39 -20.91 -12.23
C LEU A 42 -15.85 -21.37 -12.25
N ARG A 43 -16.50 -21.39 -13.42
CA ARG A 43 -17.89 -21.88 -13.57
C ARG A 43 -17.99 -23.36 -13.17
N SER A 44 -17.05 -24.17 -13.62
CA SER A 44 -17.02 -25.62 -13.31
C SER A 44 -16.80 -25.90 -11.83
N GLU A 45 -15.94 -25.12 -11.17
CA GLU A 45 -15.56 -25.36 -9.76
C GLU A 45 -16.58 -24.78 -8.78
N LEU A 46 -17.03 -23.54 -9.03
CA LEU A 46 -17.93 -22.85 -8.10
C LEU A 46 -19.41 -23.19 -8.36
N GLY A 47 -19.73 -23.81 -9.49
CA GLY A 47 -21.12 -24.08 -9.90
C GLY A 47 -21.94 -22.81 -10.12
N VAL A 48 -21.27 -21.68 -10.33
CA VAL A 48 -21.92 -20.37 -10.51
C VAL A 48 -22.05 -20.10 -12.00
N GLU A 49 -23.28 -19.93 -12.48
CA GLU A 49 -23.51 -19.39 -13.82
C GLU A 49 -23.15 -17.91 -13.87
N ALA A 50 -22.55 -17.47 -14.98
CA ALA A 50 -22.22 -16.07 -15.16
C ALA A 50 -23.51 -15.24 -15.16
N ARG A 51 -23.75 -14.49 -14.08
CA ARG A 51 -24.77 -13.44 -14.06
C ARG A 51 -24.32 -12.27 -14.93
N GLU A 52 -25.27 -11.45 -15.37
CA GLU A 52 -24.93 -10.17 -16.03
C GLU A 52 -23.94 -9.40 -15.17
N ALA A 53 -22.91 -8.87 -15.83
CA ALA A 53 -21.91 -8.07 -15.15
C ALA A 53 -22.57 -6.80 -14.60
N THR A 54 -22.45 -6.57 -13.29
CA THR A 54 -22.85 -5.31 -12.68
C THR A 54 -21.72 -4.30 -12.81
N ASP A 55 -22.02 -3.18 -13.46
CA ASP A 55 -21.11 -2.04 -13.48
C ASP A 55 -21.03 -1.39 -12.09
N PRO A 56 -19.88 -0.77 -11.73
CA PRO A 56 -19.81 0.04 -10.52
C PRO A 56 -20.80 1.21 -10.61
N ALA A 57 -21.29 1.69 -9.46
CA ALA A 57 -22.10 2.91 -9.39
C ALA A 57 -21.41 4.07 -10.12
N ALA A 58 -22.18 4.95 -10.75
CA ALA A 58 -21.65 6.19 -11.32
C ALA A 58 -21.24 7.14 -10.19
N LEU A 59 -20.21 7.97 -10.41
CA LEU A 59 -19.66 8.86 -9.38
C LEU A 59 -20.74 9.80 -8.83
N GLU A 60 -21.63 10.27 -9.71
CA GLU A 60 -22.71 11.20 -9.43
C GLU A 60 -23.86 10.55 -8.65
N SER A 61 -23.94 9.21 -8.67
CA SER A 61 -24.96 8.43 -7.96
C SER A 61 -24.50 7.93 -6.58
N VAL A 62 -23.26 8.20 -6.19
CA VAL A 62 -22.72 7.75 -4.90
C VAL A 62 -23.43 8.47 -3.76
N SER A 63 -23.88 7.69 -2.78
CA SER A 63 -24.47 8.20 -1.55
C SER A 63 -23.37 8.40 -0.50
N LEU A 64 -23.25 9.65 -0.04
CA LEU A 64 -22.37 10.05 1.06
C LEU A 64 -23.23 10.65 2.19
N PRO A 65 -22.82 10.52 3.46
CA PRO A 65 -23.43 11.28 4.54
C PRO A 65 -23.27 12.79 4.28
N ALA A 66 -24.22 13.59 4.78
CA ALA A 66 -24.06 15.05 4.77
C ALA A 66 -22.84 15.42 5.62
N PRO A 67 -21.90 16.24 5.12
CA PRO A 67 -20.72 16.61 5.87
C PRO A 67 -21.10 17.51 7.04
N HIS A 68 -20.55 17.23 8.21
CA HIS A 68 -20.64 18.13 9.36
C HIS A 68 -19.79 19.39 9.11
N PRO A 69 -20.21 20.57 9.62
CA PRO A 69 -19.44 21.79 9.44
C PRO A 69 -18.05 21.71 10.08
N ILE A 70 -16.99 21.88 9.28
CA ILE A 70 -15.63 22.01 9.79
C ILE A 70 -15.43 23.38 10.46
N PRO A 71 -14.97 23.44 11.73
CA PRO A 71 -14.72 24.68 12.47
C PRO A 71 -13.77 25.65 11.75
N ALA A 72 -14.01 26.96 11.93
CA ALA A 72 -13.22 28.00 11.29
C ALA A 72 -11.72 27.91 11.59
N ALA A 73 -11.35 27.57 12.83
CA ALA A 73 -9.95 27.38 13.22
C ALA A 73 -9.26 26.29 12.41
N VAL A 74 -9.94 25.16 12.15
CA VAL A 74 -9.42 24.07 11.32
C VAL A 74 -9.29 24.49 9.86
N ARG A 75 -10.28 25.22 9.32
CA ARG A 75 -10.22 25.78 7.96
C ARG A 75 -9.05 26.76 7.81
N THR A 76 -8.82 27.63 8.79
CA THR A 76 -7.68 28.55 8.81
C THR A 76 -6.35 27.80 8.89
N ALA A 77 -6.25 26.78 9.74
CA ALA A 77 -5.04 25.97 9.88
C ALA A 77 -4.68 25.18 8.61
N ALA A 78 -5.69 24.75 7.84
CA ALA A 78 -5.47 24.11 6.54
C ALA A 78 -4.84 25.07 5.51
N GLY A 79 -5.05 26.38 5.66
CA GLY A 79 -4.69 27.38 4.67
C GLY A 79 -5.63 27.40 3.46
N GLU A 80 -5.44 28.39 2.60
CA GLU A 80 -6.26 28.55 1.40
C GLU A 80 -6.11 27.36 0.46
N GLY A 81 -7.23 26.71 0.10
CA GLY A 81 -7.25 25.51 -0.74
C GLY A 81 -6.65 24.25 -0.09
N GLY A 82 -6.31 24.28 1.21
CA GLY A 82 -5.75 23.14 1.93
C GLY A 82 -6.80 22.15 2.47
N LEU A 83 -8.07 22.49 2.36
CA LEU A 83 -9.22 21.70 2.80
C LEU A 83 -10.23 21.55 1.64
N ASP A 84 -10.68 20.32 1.40
CA ASP A 84 -11.68 19.97 0.38
C ASP A 84 -12.83 19.19 1.03
N ASP A 85 -14.02 19.78 1.06
CA ASP A 85 -15.28 19.16 1.53
C ASP A 85 -16.18 18.71 0.37
N GLY A 86 -15.67 18.71 -0.85
CA GLY A 86 -16.34 18.22 -2.05
C GLY A 86 -16.61 16.72 -2.00
N ALA A 87 -17.71 16.30 -2.65
CA ALA A 87 -18.16 14.91 -2.64
C ALA A 87 -17.09 13.93 -3.16
N GLU A 88 -16.38 14.28 -4.23
CA GLU A 88 -15.36 13.40 -4.81
C GLU A 88 -14.14 13.22 -3.90
N ALA A 89 -13.64 14.30 -3.29
CA ALA A 89 -12.52 14.21 -2.36
C ALA A 89 -12.86 13.31 -1.17
N ARG A 90 -14.04 13.50 -0.57
CA ARG A 90 -14.54 12.69 0.55
C ARG A 90 -14.69 11.23 0.15
N LEU A 91 -15.29 10.96 -1.01
CA LEU A 91 -15.48 9.61 -1.56
C LEU A 91 -14.16 8.86 -1.73
N ARG A 92 -13.12 9.52 -2.27
CA ARG A 92 -11.80 8.90 -2.50
C ARG A 92 -11.04 8.56 -1.21
N HIS A 93 -11.51 9.07 -0.07
CA HIS A 93 -10.98 8.86 1.27
C HIS A 93 -11.95 8.09 2.19
N ALA A 94 -13.05 7.55 1.65
CA ALA A 94 -14.12 6.96 2.44
C ALA A 94 -13.92 5.48 2.81
N ALA A 95 -12.98 4.77 2.17
CA ALA A 95 -12.79 3.35 2.41
C ALA A 95 -11.40 2.86 1.99
N GLY A 96 -10.99 1.74 2.61
CA GLY A 96 -9.82 0.96 2.22
C GLY A 96 -10.03 0.10 0.95
N ARG A 97 -9.39 -1.06 0.91
CA ARG A 97 -9.40 -2.03 -0.20
C ARG A 97 -9.67 -3.47 0.26
N SER A 98 -10.25 -3.65 1.45
CA SER A 98 -10.79 -4.96 1.87
C SER A 98 -11.96 -5.37 0.96
N TYR A 99 -12.33 -6.65 0.98
CA TYR A 99 -13.48 -7.12 0.20
C TYR A 99 -14.79 -6.36 0.53
N PRO A 100 -15.17 -6.16 1.81
CA PRO A 100 -16.29 -5.28 2.17
C PRO A 100 -16.14 -3.85 1.65
N ASP A 101 -14.94 -3.26 1.67
CA ASP A 101 -14.70 -1.91 1.13
C ASP A 101 -15.00 -1.87 -0.35
N LEU A 102 -14.54 -2.86 -1.11
CA LEU A 102 -14.78 -2.96 -2.54
C LEU A 102 -16.28 -3.11 -2.85
N VAL A 103 -17.04 -3.82 -2.02
CA VAL A 103 -18.51 -3.90 -2.17
C VAL A 103 -19.13 -2.52 -1.95
N ARG A 104 -18.79 -1.82 -0.87
CA ARG A 104 -19.29 -0.46 -0.55
C ARG A 104 -18.96 0.56 -1.64
N LEU A 105 -17.72 0.53 -2.12
CA LEU A 105 -17.24 1.39 -3.20
C LEU A 105 -17.99 1.08 -4.52
N ARG A 106 -18.18 -0.19 -4.86
CA ARG A 106 -18.88 -0.57 -6.09
C ARG A 106 -20.38 -0.28 -6.03
N SER A 107 -21.02 -0.42 -4.87
CA SER A 107 -22.43 -0.09 -4.69
C SER A 107 -22.70 1.41 -4.57
N GLY A 108 -21.66 2.22 -4.32
CA GLY A 108 -21.81 3.66 -4.07
C GLY A 108 -22.42 3.96 -2.70
N SER A 109 -22.29 3.07 -1.72
CA SER A 109 -22.84 3.23 -0.36
C SER A 109 -21.68 3.45 0.63
N LEU A 110 -21.29 4.71 0.82
CA LEU A 110 -20.09 5.09 1.58
C LEU A 110 -20.46 5.87 2.85
N GLU A 111 -21.01 5.13 3.82
CA GLU A 111 -21.50 5.68 5.09
C GLU A 111 -20.39 6.25 5.99
N LEU A 112 -19.14 5.80 5.79
CA LEU A 112 -17.97 6.20 6.58
C LEU A 112 -17.09 7.22 5.84
N ALA A 113 -17.68 8.04 4.97
CA ALA A 113 -16.95 9.11 4.31
C ALA A 113 -16.57 10.21 5.31
N PRO A 114 -15.34 10.78 5.22
CA PRO A 114 -14.95 11.88 6.09
C PRO A 114 -15.79 13.13 5.82
N ASP A 115 -15.82 14.08 6.74
CA ASP A 115 -16.52 15.36 6.54
C ASP A 115 -15.74 16.29 5.60
N ALA A 116 -14.41 16.21 5.63
CA ALA A 116 -13.52 16.91 4.71
C ALA A 116 -12.17 16.17 4.57
N VAL A 117 -11.37 16.60 3.59
CA VAL A 117 -10.01 16.14 3.35
C VAL A 117 -9.03 17.31 3.47
N ALA A 118 -8.04 17.21 4.34
CA ALA A 118 -6.94 18.19 4.47
C ALA A 118 -5.63 17.63 3.91
N THR A 119 -4.86 18.48 3.22
CA THR A 119 -3.72 18.02 2.40
C THR A 119 -2.47 18.86 2.67
N PRO A 120 -1.89 18.75 3.88
CA PRO A 120 -0.72 19.53 4.26
C PRO A 120 0.49 19.15 3.41
N ALA A 121 1.31 20.15 3.06
CA ALA A 121 2.56 19.99 2.34
C ALA A 121 3.80 20.00 3.25
N THR A 122 3.64 20.38 4.52
CA THR A 122 4.76 20.44 5.47
C THR A 122 4.35 19.87 6.83
N ARG A 123 5.33 19.47 7.64
CA ARG A 123 5.11 19.01 9.01
C ARG A 123 4.51 20.10 9.90
N GLU A 124 4.83 21.36 9.64
CA GLU A 124 4.29 22.51 10.38
C GLU A 124 2.79 22.68 10.10
N GLN A 125 2.35 22.46 8.86
CA GLN A 125 0.93 22.43 8.52
C GLN A 125 0.21 21.25 9.17
N VAL A 126 0.84 20.07 9.22
CA VAL A 126 0.31 18.92 9.98
C VAL A 126 0.13 19.29 11.45
N ALA A 127 1.13 19.90 12.08
CA ALA A 127 1.07 20.30 13.49
C ALA A 127 -0.03 21.34 13.74
N ALA A 128 -0.15 22.36 12.88
CA ALA A 128 -1.19 23.38 12.98
C ALA A 128 -2.60 22.77 12.84
N LEU A 129 -2.80 21.84 11.90
CA LEU A 129 -4.07 21.14 11.71
C LEU A 129 -4.43 20.28 12.93
N LEU A 130 -3.48 19.47 13.43
CA LEU A 130 -3.72 18.62 14.60
C LEU A 130 -4.06 19.46 15.84
N ALA A 131 -3.37 20.59 16.05
CA ALA A 131 -3.67 21.51 17.15
C ALA A 131 -5.10 22.09 17.03
N ALA A 132 -5.45 22.63 15.87
CA ALA A 132 -6.78 23.19 15.64
C ALA A 132 -7.91 22.14 15.76
N CYS A 133 -7.67 20.90 15.32
CA CYS A 133 -8.62 19.80 15.45
C CYS A 133 -8.77 19.37 16.91
N ALA A 134 -7.68 19.29 17.67
CA ALA A 134 -7.71 18.97 19.10
C ALA A 134 -8.50 20.02 19.90
N GLU A 135 -8.27 21.30 19.63
CA GLU A 135 -9.01 22.40 20.28
C GLU A 135 -10.50 22.42 19.90
N SER A 136 -10.83 22.05 18.67
CA SER A 136 -12.20 22.13 18.15
C SER A 136 -13.01 20.82 18.27
N GLY A 137 -12.43 19.76 18.84
CA GLY A 137 -13.07 18.46 18.96
C GLY A 137 -13.41 17.82 17.61
N VAL A 138 -12.42 17.78 16.71
CA VAL A 138 -12.49 17.14 15.37
C VAL A 138 -11.55 15.93 15.35
N ALA A 139 -12.07 14.77 14.98
CA ALA A 139 -11.26 13.56 14.81
C ALA A 139 -10.39 13.68 13.54
N VAL A 140 -9.23 13.04 13.54
CA VAL A 140 -8.31 13.05 12.40
C VAL A 140 -7.90 11.62 12.05
N VAL A 141 -8.04 11.24 10.79
CA VAL A 141 -7.59 9.96 10.24
C VAL A 141 -6.44 10.20 9.25
N PRO A 142 -5.19 9.83 9.58
CA PRO A 142 -4.08 9.93 8.63
C PRO A 142 -4.33 9.03 7.41
N TYR A 143 -4.14 9.58 6.22
CA TYR A 143 -4.46 8.88 4.98
C TYR A 143 -3.27 8.90 4.01
N GLY A 144 -2.75 7.72 3.71
CA GLY A 144 -1.71 7.50 2.71
C GLY A 144 -2.30 7.09 1.37
N GLY A 145 -2.03 5.84 0.97
CA GLY A 145 -2.49 5.26 -0.29
C GLY A 145 -3.88 4.64 -0.30
N GLY A 146 -4.59 4.63 0.85
CA GLY A 146 -5.93 4.03 0.95
C GLY A 146 -6.00 2.52 0.78
N SER A 147 -4.87 1.80 0.82
CA SER A 147 -4.79 0.36 0.54
C SER A 147 -5.04 -0.55 1.76
N SER A 148 -5.48 0.01 2.89
CA SER A 148 -5.78 -0.77 4.10
C SER A 148 -6.86 -1.82 3.81
N VAL A 149 -6.72 -3.02 4.38
CA VAL A 149 -7.71 -4.10 4.24
C VAL A 149 -8.37 -4.48 5.57
N VAL A 150 -8.19 -3.64 6.60
CA VAL A 150 -8.66 -3.88 7.97
C VAL A 150 -9.52 -2.73 8.51
N GLY A 151 -9.94 -1.79 7.65
CA GLY A 151 -10.70 -0.60 8.05
C GLY A 151 -9.85 0.53 8.67
N GLY A 152 -8.52 0.43 8.63
CA GLY A 152 -7.62 1.41 9.25
C GLY A 152 -7.64 2.83 8.64
N VAL A 153 -8.46 3.07 7.62
CA VAL A 153 -8.69 4.41 7.04
C VAL A 153 -10.16 4.82 7.06
N ASP A 154 -11.04 4.04 7.71
CA ASP A 154 -12.45 4.38 7.83
C ASP A 154 -12.60 5.65 8.68
N ALA A 155 -13.39 6.62 8.21
CA ALA A 155 -13.52 7.92 8.86
C ALA A 155 -14.47 7.85 10.07
N LEU A 156 -13.98 7.32 11.19
CA LEU A 156 -14.73 7.21 12.44
C LEU A 156 -14.55 8.45 13.31
N ALA A 157 -15.61 9.25 13.46
CA ALA A 157 -15.59 10.44 14.31
C ALA A 157 -15.55 10.11 15.82
N GLY A 158 -16.13 8.96 16.23
CA GLY A 158 -16.26 8.61 17.64
C GLY A 158 -17.05 9.69 18.41
N PRO A 159 -16.54 10.22 19.54
CA PRO A 159 -17.22 11.26 20.31
C PRO A 159 -17.03 12.69 19.75
N HIS A 160 -16.33 12.83 18.62
CA HIS A 160 -15.99 14.13 18.05
C HIS A 160 -17.11 14.67 17.16
N SER A 161 -17.11 15.98 16.95
CA SER A 161 -18.15 16.69 16.19
C SER A 161 -18.08 16.49 14.67
N ALA A 162 -16.88 16.16 14.17
CA ALA A 162 -16.58 15.90 12.77
C ALA A 162 -15.33 15.02 12.67
N VAL A 163 -15.07 14.47 11.48
CA VAL A 163 -13.87 13.70 11.15
C VAL A 163 -13.21 14.23 9.88
N LEU A 164 -11.92 14.51 10.00
CA LEU A 164 -11.05 14.99 8.93
C LEU A 164 -10.16 13.85 8.45
N SER A 165 -10.19 13.55 7.15
CA SER A 165 -9.14 12.71 6.55
C SER A 165 -7.92 13.59 6.24
N LEU A 166 -6.75 13.21 6.75
CA LEU A 166 -5.50 13.94 6.54
C LEU A 166 -4.65 13.26 5.47
N GLY A 167 -4.77 13.71 4.21
CA GLY A 167 -4.02 13.20 3.07
C GLY A 167 -2.54 13.60 3.12
N LEU A 168 -1.66 12.61 3.28
CA LEU A 168 -0.21 12.83 3.41
C LEU A 168 0.53 12.90 2.07
N GLY A 169 -0.18 12.79 0.95
CA GLY A 169 0.39 12.66 -0.40
C GLY A 169 1.30 13.81 -0.85
N ARG A 170 1.31 14.96 -0.16
CA ARG A 170 2.18 16.10 -0.47
C ARG A 170 3.50 16.11 0.33
N LEU A 171 3.65 15.25 1.34
CA LEU A 171 4.91 15.06 2.08
C LEU A 171 5.78 14.00 1.38
N ARG A 172 6.61 14.45 0.42
CA ARG A 172 7.27 13.57 -0.57
C ARG A 172 8.81 13.68 -0.63
N ASN A 173 9.47 14.14 0.43
CA ASN A 173 10.91 14.33 0.43
C ASN A 173 11.69 13.01 0.32
N VAL A 174 12.86 13.05 -0.33
CA VAL A 174 13.83 11.93 -0.39
C VAL A 174 15.21 12.51 -0.13
N GLU A 175 15.85 12.10 0.95
CA GLU A 175 17.20 12.55 1.31
C GLU A 175 18.09 11.34 1.62
N LEU A 176 19.09 11.10 0.76
CA LEU A 176 20.01 9.97 0.88
C LEU A 176 21.27 10.36 1.67
N ASP A 177 21.60 9.55 2.68
CA ASP A 177 22.93 9.47 3.28
C ASP A 177 23.67 8.26 2.68
N ARG A 178 24.60 8.55 1.77
CA ARG A 178 25.43 7.54 1.10
C ARG A 178 26.45 6.88 2.03
N THR A 179 26.86 7.55 3.10
CA THR A 179 27.86 7.02 4.03
C THR A 179 27.23 5.97 4.93
N SER A 180 26.05 6.26 5.47
CA SER A 180 25.33 5.35 6.37
C SER A 180 24.42 4.37 5.63
N LEU A 181 24.25 4.51 4.31
CA LEU A 181 23.28 3.77 3.48
C LEU A 181 21.86 3.85 4.05
N THR A 182 21.44 5.08 4.35
CA THR A 182 20.08 5.36 4.83
C THR A 182 19.43 6.46 4.01
N ALA A 183 18.10 6.46 3.92
CA ALA A 183 17.33 7.53 3.30
C ALA A 183 16.24 8.02 4.24
N ARG A 184 16.07 9.34 4.35
CA ARG A 184 14.87 9.96 4.94
C ARG A 184 13.83 10.12 3.84
N LEU A 185 12.65 9.57 4.08
CA LEU A 185 11.58 9.46 3.11
C LEU A 185 10.30 10.09 3.68
N GLY A 186 9.64 10.89 2.85
CA GLY A 186 8.34 11.46 3.15
C GLY A 186 7.26 10.39 3.21
N PRO A 187 6.31 10.47 4.16
CA PRO A 187 5.28 9.45 4.40
C PRO A 187 4.27 9.33 3.25
N GLY A 188 4.19 10.36 2.39
CA GLY A 188 3.31 10.41 1.22
C GLY A 188 3.87 9.74 -0.03
N LEU A 189 5.16 9.39 -0.05
CA LEU A 189 5.76 8.67 -1.18
C LEU A 189 5.14 7.29 -1.33
N ARG A 190 4.69 6.94 -2.54
CA ARG A 190 4.31 5.56 -2.85
C ARG A 190 5.52 4.69 -3.11
N GLY A 191 5.36 3.37 -2.98
CA GLY A 191 6.40 2.39 -3.29
C GLY A 191 7.16 2.67 -4.59
N PRO A 192 6.48 2.73 -5.76
CA PRO A 192 7.09 3.03 -7.05
C PRO A 192 7.87 4.33 -7.10
N GLU A 193 7.42 5.35 -6.37
CA GLU A 193 7.99 6.69 -6.41
C GLU A 193 9.26 6.74 -5.57
N ALA A 194 9.21 6.19 -4.35
CA ALA A 194 10.38 6.03 -3.50
C ALA A 194 11.48 5.20 -4.21
N GLU A 195 11.10 4.07 -4.83
CA GLU A 195 12.04 3.24 -5.59
C GLU A 195 12.59 3.96 -6.83
N THR A 196 11.78 4.72 -7.56
CA THR A 196 12.25 5.48 -8.73
C THR A 196 13.29 6.52 -8.32
N GLU A 197 13.02 7.29 -7.26
CA GLU A 197 13.95 8.32 -6.78
C GLU A 197 15.23 7.72 -6.18
N LEU A 198 15.12 6.62 -5.42
CA LEU A 198 16.30 5.92 -4.89
C LEU A 198 17.14 5.29 -6.01
N ARG A 199 16.51 4.68 -7.02
CA ARG A 199 17.23 4.08 -8.16
C ARG A 199 18.02 5.11 -8.96
N ARG A 200 17.50 6.34 -9.12
CA ARG A 200 18.26 7.45 -9.73
C ARG A 200 19.54 7.77 -8.97
N LEU A 201 19.59 7.46 -7.67
CA LEU A 201 20.75 7.63 -6.81
C LEU A 201 21.61 6.36 -6.71
N GLY A 202 21.25 5.28 -7.43
CA GLY A 202 21.94 3.99 -7.41
C GLY A 202 21.57 3.12 -6.20
N MET A 203 20.44 3.41 -5.54
CA MET A 203 19.98 2.71 -4.34
C MET A 203 18.60 2.09 -4.55
N THR A 204 18.22 1.14 -3.70
CA THR A 204 16.89 0.54 -3.62
C THR A 204 16.50 0.38 -2.15
N LEU A 205 15.20 0.48 -1.87
CA LEU A 205 14.64 0.18 -0.55
C LEU A 205 14.42 -1.33 -0.41
N GLY A 206 14.05 -2.01 -1.50
CA GLY A 206 13.85 -3.46 -1.53
C GLY A 206 12.53 -3.92 -0.90
N HIS A 207 11.61 -2.99 -0.62
CA HIS A 207 10.33 -3.29 0.02
C HIS A 207 9.18 -3.31 -1.01
N PHE A 208 8.79 -4.52 -1.41
CA PHE A 208 7.79 -4.75 -2.46
C PHE A 208 6.55 -5.50 -1.93
N PRO A 209 5.65 -4.85 -1.19
CA PRO A 209 4.38 -5.46 -0.77
C PRO A 209 3.43 -5.65 -1.96
N GLN A 210 2.41 -6.50 -1.82
CA GLN A 210 1.43 -6.71 -2.91
C GLN A 210 0.65 -5.43 -3.25
N SER A 211 0.51 -4.51 -2.29
CA SER A 211 -0.12 -3.20 -2.47
C SER A 211 0.85 -2.11 -2.97
N TYR A 212 2.06 -2.48 -3.42
CA TYR A 212 3.18 -1.59 -3.75
C TYR A 212 2.79 -0.36 -4.58
N GLU A 213 1.95 -0.53 -5.62
CA GLU A 213 1.58 0.56 -6.53
C GLU A 213 0.82 1.74 -5.87
N GLN A 214 0.11 1.47 -4.77
CA GLN A 214 -0.74 2.46 -4.10
C GLN A 214 -0.25 2.80 -2.69
N ALA A 215 0.27 1.82 -1.96
CA ALA A 215 0.69 2.01 -0.58
C ALA A 215 1.88 2.98 -0.45
N THR A 216 1.92 3.71 0.67
CA THR A 216 2.91 4.76 0.92
C THR A 216 3.89 4.37 2.02
N ILE A 217 5.05 5.03 2.05
CA ILE A 217 6.09 4.88 3.09
C ILE A 217 5.51 5.02 4.50
N GLY A 218 4.67 6.03 4.73
CA GLY A 218 4.01 6.22 6.03
C GLY A 218 3.04 5.10 6.37
N GLY A 219 2.28 4.61 5.37
CA GLY A 219 1.41 3.45 5.53
C GLY A 219 2.18 2.16 5.86
N TYR A 220 3.34 1.95 5.24
CA TYR A 220 4.21 0.82 5.54
C TYR A 220 4.69 0.83 6.99
N ALA A 221 5.10 2.00 7.50
CA ALA A 221 5.51 2.18 8.90
C ALA A 221 4.33 1.96 9.86
N ALA A 222 3.20 2.61 9.58
CA ALA A 222 2.01 2.57 10.45
C ALA A 222 1.41 1.17 10.58
N THR A 223 1.64 0.28 9.61
CA THR A 223 1.03 -1.07 9.56
C THR A 223 2.03 -2.22 9.71
N ARG A 224 3.33 -1.93 9.91
CA ARG A 224 4.41 -2.95 9.89
C ARG A 224 4.34 -3.86 8.66
N SER A 225 4.15 -3.26 7.48
CA SER A 225 3.91 -4.02 6.26
C SER A 225 5.09 -4.92 5.90
N ALA A 226 4.81 -6.06 5.26
CA ALA A 226 5.82 -6.99 4.75
C ALA A 226 5.86 -6.98 3.20
N GLY A 227 7.06 -7.05 2.65
CA GLY A 227 7.31 -7.14 1.22
C GLY A 227 7.59 -8.57 0.75
N GLN A 228 7.43 -8.84 -0.55
CA GLN A 228 7.77 -10.15 -1.14
C GLN A 228 9.25 -10.50 -0.96
N ALA A 229 10.13 -9.50 -0.92
CA ALA A 229 11.58 -9.66 -0.76
C ALA A 229 12.05 -9.50 0.72
N SER A 230 11.13 -9.60 1.68
CA SER A 230 11.45 -9.34 3.10
C SER A 230 12.38 -10.36 3.73
N THR A 231 12.55 -11.56 3.15
CA THR A 231 13.55 -12.54 3.58
C THR A 231 14.97 -11.97 3.44
N GLY A 232 15.25 -11.29 2.32
CA GLY A 232 16.57 -10.71 2.04
C GLY A 232 16.77 -9.29 2.54
N TYR A 233 15.76 -8.43 2.35
CA TYR A 233 15.83 -7.01 2.69
C TYR A 233 15.36 -6.70 4.11
N GLY A 234 14.47 -7.54 4.67
CA GLY A 234 13.74 -7.28 5.91
C GLY A 234 12.31 -6.82 5.65
N ARG A 235 11.43 -7.00 6.65
CA ARG A 235 10.12 -6.34 6.69
C ARG A 235 10.30 -4.84 6.86
N PHE A 236 9.25 -4.05 6.61
CA PHE A 236 9.40 -2.60 6.65
C PHE A 236 9.83 -2.10 8.04
N ASP A 237 9.32 -2.68 9.13
CA ASP A 237 9.74 -2.34 10.50
C ASP A 237 11.25 -2.55 10.73
N GLU A 238 11.85 -3.54 10.07
CA GLU A 238 13.28 -3.86 10.17
C GLU A 238 14.14 -2.91 9.32
N LEU A 239 13.55 -2.31 8.27
CA LEU A 239 14.19 -1.28 7.45
C LEU A 239 14.22 0.08 8.15
N VAL A 240 13.27 0.39 9.04
CA VAL A 240 13.18 1.72 9.67
C VAL A 240 14.29 1.95 10.70
N THR A 241 15.10 2.99 10.47
CA THR A 241 16.18 3.44 11.35
C THR A 241 15.78 4.61 12.23
N ALA A 242 14.88 5.48 11.77
CA ALA A 242 14.38 6.63 12.51
C ALA A 242 12.95 6.99 12.11
N ILE A 243 12.23 7.70 12.98
CA ILE A 243 10.86 8.16 12.70
C ILE A 243 10.61 9.53 13.31
N GLU A 244 9.84 10.35 12.58
CA GLU A 244 9.23 11.58 13.10
C GLU A 244 7.70 11.41 13.14
N LEU A 245 7.11 11.77 14.27
CA LEU A 245 5.68 11.73 14.54
C LEU A 245 5.22 13.09 15.04
N THR A 246 4.14 13.62 14.48
CA THR A 246 3.41 14.75 15.04
C THR A 246 2.13 14.25 15.69
N ALA A 247 1.98 14.47 16.99
CA ALA A 247 0.79 14.10 17.76
C ALA A 247 0.13 15.35 18.38
N PRO A 248 -1.13 15.28 18.82
CA PRO A 248 -1.77 16.36 19.57
C PRO A 248 -0.99 16.80 20.81
N ALA A 249 -0.29 15.87 21.47
CA ALA A 249 0.55 16.15 22.64
C ALA A 249 1.91 16.80 22.29
N GLY A 250 2.29 16.83 21.01
CA GLY A 250 3.56 17.38 20.54
C GLY A 250 4.26 16.51 19.49
N ALA A 251 5.39 17.00 18.99
CA ALA A 251 6.23 16.27 18.05
C ALA A 251 7.21 15.34 18.77
N MET A 252 7.46 14.18 18.18
CA MET A 252 8.46 13.20 18.61
C MET A 252 9.39 12.87 17.45
N ARG A 253 10.69 12.84 17.72
CA ARG A 253 11.73 12.45 16.75
C ARG A 253 12.70 11.48 17.41
N THR A 254 12.93 10.34 16.78
CA THR A 254 13.96 9.40 17.24
C THR A 254 15.33 9.75 16.66
N LEU A 255 16.39 9.24 17.30
CA LEU A 255 17.76 9.41 16.81
C LEU A 255 18.00 8.60 15.52
N GLN A 256 18.73 9.16 14.56
CA GLN A 256 19.17 8.46 13.35
C GLN A 256 20.49 7.72 13.63
N ILE A 257 20.39 6.60 14.34
CA ILE A 257 21.54 5.79 14.75
C ILE A 257 21.27 4.29 14.51
N PRO A 258 22.29 3.45 14.26
CA PRO A 258 22.08 2.04 13.94
C PRO A 258 21.38 1.23 15.05
N HIS A 259 21.68 1.55 16.31
CA HIS A 259 21.11 0.91 17.49
C HIS A 259 21.26 1.83 18.72
N THR A 260 20.38 1.68 19.71
CA THR A 260 20.44 2.39 20.99
C THR A 260 20.02 1.48 22.14
N ALA A 261 20.62 1.66 23.31
CA ALA A 261 20.24 0.99 24.56
C ALA A 261 19.68 2.00 25.60
N ALA A 262 19.28 3.19 25.14
CA ALA A 262 18.77 4.27 25.99
C ALA A 262 17.28 4.08 26.37
N GLY A 263 16.95 2.95 27.00
CA GLY A 263 15.59 2.60 27.42
C GLY A 263 14.72 1.99 26.30
N PRO A 264 13.38 1.96 26.49
CA PRO A 264 12.46 1.42 25.49
C PRO A 264 12.56 2.14 24.15
N SER A 265 12.47 1.38 23.05
CA SER A 265 12.52 1.94 21.70
C SER A 265 11.21 2.67 21.37
N LEU A 266 11.22 4.01 21.39
CA LEU A 266 10.06 4.82 21.00
C LEU A 266 9.67 4.62 19.53
N ARG A 267 10.63 4.23 18.67
CA ARG A 267 10.34 3.83 17.28
C ARG A 267 9.34 2.68 17.23
N GLU A 268 9.50 1.68 18.10
CA GLU A 268 8.62 0.50 18.12
C GLU A 268 7.20 0.81 18.60
N LEU A 269 7.01 1.90 19.37
CA LEU A 269 5.68 2.39 19.73
C LEU A 269 4.93 2.97 18.53
N VAL A 270 5.66 3.63 17.61
CA VAL A 270 5.05 4.25 16.43
C VAL A 270 4.83 3.25 15.30
N LEU A 271 5.77 2.31 15.09
CA LEU A 271 5.64 1.26 14.09
C LEU A 271 4.47 0.34 14.44
N GLY A 272 3.47 0.24 13.54
CA GLY A 272 2.26 -0.53 13.80
C GLY A 272 1.19 0.23 14.60
N SER A 273 1.33 1.54 14.81
CA SER A 273 0.34 2.34 15.52
C SER A 273 -0.95 2.61 14.74
N GLU A 274 -0.98 2.30 13.44
CA GLU A 274 -2.13 2.52 12.56
C GLU A 274 -2.72 3.95 12.63
N GLY A 275 -1.87 4.95 12.89
CA GLY A 275 -2.27 6.36 12.98
C GLY A 275 -2.95 6.76 14.30
N THR A 276 -3.09 5.84 15.26
CA THR A 276 -3.78 6.10 16.55
C THR A 276 -2.99 7.00 17.50
N LEU A 277 -1.67 7.10 17.33
CA LEU A 277 -0.79 7.92 18.16
C LEU A 277 -0.52 9.31 17.57
N GLY A 278 -0.85 9.53 16.30
CA GLY A 278 -0.52 10.75 15.57
C GLY A 278 -0.17 10.49 14.10
N VAL A 279 0.45 11.47 13.46
CA VAL A 279 0.80 11.47 12.04
C VAL A 279 2.30 11.27 11.89
N ILE A 280 2.70 10.19 11.21
CA ILE A 280 4.10 9.97 10.83
C ILE A 280 4.45 10.99 9.74
N THR A 281 5.40 11.87 10.01
CA THR A 281 5.78 12.97 9.10
C THR A 281 7.09 12.73 8.35
N GLU A 282 7.93 11.80 8.81
CA GLU A 282 9.15 11.37 8.12
C GLU A 282 9.55 9.96 8.59
N VAL A 283 10.09 9.16 7.68
CA VAL A 283 10.60 7.82 7.97
C VAL A 283 12.04 7.70 7.46
N GLY A 284 12.98 7.39 8.35
CA GLY A 284 14.34 7.01 8.00
C GLY A 284 14.40 5.50 7.74
N CYS A 285 14.92 5.09 6.59
CA CYS A 285 15.03 3.68 6.18
C CYS A 285 16.47 3.32 5.81
N ARG A 286 16.87 2.06 6.04
CA ARG A 286 18.04 1.47 5.39
C ARG A 286 17.77 1.32 3.90
N VAL A 287 18.78 1.56 3.09
CA VAL A 287 18.76 1.32 1.64
C VAL A 287 19.97 0.49 1.25
N ARG A 288 19.90 -0.18 0.11
CA ARG A 288 21.02 -0.95 -0.45
C ARG A 288 21.34 -0.45 -1.86
N PRO A 289 22.56 -0.66 -2.37
CA PRO A 289 22.83 -0.49 -3.80
C PRO A 289 21.84 -1.31 -4.63
N VAL A 290 21.48 -0.79 -5.81
CA VAL A 290 20.68 -1.57 -6.77
C VAL A 290 21.50 -2.81 -7.17
N PRO A 291 20.91 -4.02 -7.14
CA PRO A 291 21.63 -5.24 -7.51
C PRO A 291 22.06 -5.18 -8.99
N GLU A 292 23.24 -5.74 -9.29
CA GLU A 292 23.74 -5.83 -10.67
C GLU A 292 22.91 -6.79 -11.53
N GLU A 293 22.39 -7.85 -10.90
CA GLU A 293 21.56 -8.88 -11.52
C GLU A 293 20.44 -9.29 -10.56
N ALA A 294 19.28 -9.68 -11.09
CA ALA A 294 18.18 -10.25 -10.34
C ALA A 294 17.70 -11.51 -11.04
N ILE A 295 17.68 -12.64 -10.34
CA ILE A 295 17.39 -13.96 -10.92
C ILE A 295 16.16 -14.54 -10.25
N TYR A 296 15.15 -14.91 -11.04
CA TYR A 296 13.95 -15.59 -10.56
C TYR A 296 13.85 -17.00 -11.14
N GLU A 297 13.62 -17.95 -10.25
CA GLU A 297 13.54 -19.37 -10.59
C GLU A 297 12.23 -19.98 -10.06
N GLY A 298 11.71 -20.95 -10.82
CA GLY A 298 10.55 -21.75 -10.43
C GLY A 298 10.93 -23.21 -10.25
N TRP A 299 10.62 -23.77 -9.09
CA TRP A 299 10.86 -25.15 -8.72
C TRP A 299 9.54 -25.85 -8.37
N MET A 300 9.50 -27.18 -8.46
CA MET A 300 8.30 -27.96 -8.11
C MET A 300 8.61 -28.92 -6.96
N ALA A 301 8.04 -28.66 -5.79
CA ALA A 301 8.01 -29.58 -4.67
C ALA A 301 7.00 -30.72 -4.92
N GLU A 302 7.15 -31.84 -4.21
CA GLU A 302 6.28 -33.01 -4.36
C GLU A 302 4.85 -32.74 -3.93
N ASP A 303 4.74 -32.15 -2.75
CA ASP A 303 3.53 -31.73 -2.08
C ASP A 303 3.89 -30.55 -1.16
N PHE A 304 2.89 -29.98 -0.52
CA PHE A 304 3.10 -28.84 0.35
C PHE A 304 4.02 -29.15 1.54
N ARG A 305 3.98 -30.38 2.07
CA ARG A 305 4.80 -30.78 3.22
C ARG A 305 6.28 -30.82 2.83
N ALA A 306 6.63 -31.47 1.73
CA ALA A 306 7.98 -31.54 1.22
C ALA A 306 8.52 -30.14 0.89
N GLY A 307 7.70 -29.29 0.28
CA GLY A 307 8.04 -27.89 0.04
C GLY A 307 8.33 -27.13 1.34
N ALA A 308 7.51 -27.33 2.37
CA ALA A 308 7.69 -26.67 3.67
C ALA A 308 8.98 -27.12 4.39
N GLU A 309 9.38 -28.39 4.26
CA GLU A 309 10.67 -28.87 4.79
C GLU A 309 11.86 -28.23 4.05
N ILE A 310 11.77 -28.06 2.72
CA ILE A 310 12.81 -27.34 1.94
C ILE A 310 12.92 -25.89 2.41
N VAL A 311 11.79 -25.18 2.52
CA VAL A 311 11.75 -23.80 3.01
C VAL A 311 12.32 -23.71 4.43
N ARG A 312 12.01 -24.67 5.30
CA ARG A 312 12.54 -24.73 6.67
C ARG A 312 14.06 -24.90 6.67
N ALA A 313 14.60 -25.82 5.87
CA ALA A 313 16.04 -26.05 5.79
C ALA A 313 16.77 -24.78 5.34
N LEU A 314 16.34 -24.17 4.23
CA LEU A 314 16.91 -22.92 3.72
C LEU A 314 16.90 -21.79 4.76
N ALA A 315 15.80 -21.65 5.51
CA ALA A 315 15.70 -20.64 6.57
C ALA A 315 16.62 -20.93 7.76
N GLN A 316 16.73 -22.20 8.18
CA GLN A 316 17.57 -22.62 9.32
C GLN A 316 19.07 -22.59 9.00
N GLU A 317 19.43 -22.81 7.74
CA GLU A 317 20.81 -22.78 7.25
C GLU A 317 21.26 -21.35 6.85
N HIS A 318 20.35 -20.38 6.93
CA HIS A 318 20.58 -18.99 6.49
C HIS A 318 20.95 -18.87 5.00
N GLU A 319 20.37 -19.74 4.16
CA GLU A 319 20.57 -19.80 2.70
C GLU A 319 19.32 -19.39 1.92
N ALA A 320 18.32 -18.83 2.61
CA ALA A 320 17.07 -18.43 1.97
C ALA A 320 17.30 -17.27 0.96
N PRO A 321 16.73 -17.35 -0.26
CA PRO A 321 16.77 -16.27 -1.24
C PRO A 321 16.03 -15.01 -0.74
N ASP A 322 16.26 -13.88 -1.42
CA ASP A 322 15.58 -12.62 -1.11
C ASP A 322 14.05 -12.77 -1.19
N VAL A 323 13.56 -13.52 -2.17
CA VAL A 323 12.16 -13.93 -2.33
C VAL A 323 12.06 -15.45 -2.24
N LEU A 324 11.22 -15.97 -1.33
CA LEU A 324 10.91 -17.39 -1.23
C LEU A 324 9.41 -17.59 -1.02
N ARG A 325 8.71 -18.18 -2.00
CA ARG A 325 7.27 -18.45 -1.93
C ARG A 325 6.97 -19.89 -2.30
N LEU A 326 6.30 -20.60 -1.40
CA LEU A 326 5.73 -21.92 -1.63
C LEU A 326 4.21 -21.76 -1.79
N SER A 327 3.69 -22.13 -2.96
CA SER A 327 2.25 -22.22 -3.22
C SER A 327 1.77 -23.64 -2.99
N ASP A 328 0.60 -23.80 -2.38
CA ASP A 328 -0.04 -25.12 -2.26
C ASP A 328 -0.47 -25.64 -3.64
N GLU A 329 -1.02 -26.86 -3.66
CA GLU A 329 -1.41 -27.54 -4.89
C GLU A 329 -2.50 -26.76 -5.65
N GLU A 330 -3.44 -26.14 -4.94
CA GLU A 330 -4.56 -25.41 -5.53
C GLU A 330 -4.13 -24.05 -6.08
N GLU A 331 -3.36 -23.27 -5.32
CA GLU A 331 -2.80 -22.01 -5.79
C GLU A 331 -1.90 -22.26 -7.00
N THR A 332 -1.05 -23.29 -6.96
CA THR A 332 -0.21 -23.68 -8.09
C THR A 332 -1.06 -24.00 -9.33
N ARG A 333 -2.11 -24.82 -9.16
CA ARG A 333 -3.02 -25.20 -10.25
C ARG A 333 -3.72 -23.98 -10.84
N VAL A 334 -4.26 -23.10 -10.02
CA VAL A 334 -4.97 -21.87 -10.44
C VAL A 334 -4.01 -20.92 -11.14
N SER A 335 -2.81 -20.69 -10.59
CA SER A 335 -1.77 -19.86 -11.22
C SER A 335 -1.43 -20.40 -12.61
N MET A 336 -1.19 -21.71 -12.75
CA MET A 336 -0.87 -22.32 -14.04
C MET A 336 -2.01 -22.22 -15.07
N VAL A 337 -3.27 -22.24 -14.63
CA VAL A 337 -4.44 -21.99 -15.50
C VAL A 337 -4.51 -20.52 -15.91
N ALA A 338 -4.31 -19.60 -14.96
CA ALA A 338 -4.47 -18.17 -15.14
C ALA A 338 -3.32 -17.52 -15.93
N SER A 339 -2.10 -18.04 -15.83
CA SER A 339 -0.92 -17.54 -16.56
C SER A 339 -1.03 -17.68 -18.08
N GLY A 340 -2.06 -18.37 -18.59
CA GLY A 340 -2.26 -18.54 -20.02
C GLY A 340 -1.09 -19.24 -20.72
N SER A 341 -0.20 -19.88 -19.94
CA SER A 341 0.95 -20.65 -20.41
C SER A 341 0.42 -21.55 -21.52
N GLY A 342 0.80 -21.24 -22.76
CA GLY A 342 0.21 -21.87 -23.94
C GLY A 342 0.19 -23.37 -23.72
N GLY A 343 -0.86 -24.07 -24.15
CA GLY A 343 -1.10 -25.47 -23.76
C GLY A 343 0.12 -26.40 -23.90
N TRP A 344 1.12 -26.03 -24.72
CA TRP A 344 2.43 -26.67 -24.81
C TRP A 344 3.33 -26.56 -23.55
N GLN A 345 3.43 -25.41 -22.87
CA GLN A 345 4.23 -25.23 -21.64
C GLN A 345 3.68 -26.07 -20.49
N ARG A 346 2.35 -26.03 -20.33
CA ARG A 346 1.65 -26.86 -19.36
C ARG A 346 1.80 -28.35 -19.70
N ARG A 347 1.63 -28.74 -20.97
CA ARG A 347 1.88 -30.12 -21.41
C ARG A 347 3.32 -30.56 -21.22
N ALA A 348 4.30 -29.67 -21.43
CA ALA A 348 5.71 -29.96 -21.21
C ALA A 348 6.01 -30.16 -19.72
N LEU A 349 5.44 -29.33 -18.85
CA LEU A 349 5.51 -29.51 -17.40
C LEU A 349 4.81 -30.80 -16.97
N ASP A 350 3.60 -31.06 -17.44
CA ASP A 350 2.84 -32.28 -17.14
C ASP A 350 3.57 -33.53 -17.63
N ALA A 351 4.20 -33.49 -18.81
CA ALA A 351 5.03 -34.57 -19.34
C ALA A 351 6.30 -34.76 -18.51
N TYR A 352 6.98 -33.68 -18.12
CA TYR A 352 8.15 -33.72 -17.25
C TYR A 352 7.83 -34.32 -15.87
N LEU A 353 6.73 -33.87 -15.25
CA LEU A 353 6.22 -34.41 -13.99
C LEU A 353 5.80 -35.87 -14.17
N GLY A 354 5.17 -36.21 -15.29
CA GLY A 354 4.78 -37.57 -15.65
C GLY A 354 5.98 -38.53 -15.79
N VAL A 355 7.07 -38.10 -16.42
CA VAL A 355 8.35 -38.84 -16.48
C VAL A 355 8.91 -39.08 -15.08
N ARG A 356 8.74 -38.11 -14.17
CA ARG A 356 9.11 -38.23 -12.75
C ARG A 356 8.07 -38.96 -11.88
N ARG A 357 7.03 -39.54 -12.49
CA ARG A 357 5.91 -40.23 -11.82
C ARG A 357 5.17 -39.36 -10.80
N ARG A 358 5.12 -38.05 -11.02
CA ARG A 358 4.38 -37.09 -10.19
C ARG A 358 3.08 -36.68 -10.86
N ARG A 359 2.02 -36.51 -10.07
CA ARG A 359 0.73 -35.94 -10.50
C ARG A 359 0.47 -34.71 -9.63
N GLY A 360 0.72 -33.53 -10.18
CA GLY A 360 0.68 -32.27 -9.44
C GLY A 360 2.00 -31.95 -8.74
N GLY A 361 1.94 -30.97 -7.84
CA GLY A 361 3.07 -30.48 -7.08
C GLY A 361 2.86 -29.03 -6.66
N CYS A 362 3.70 -28.57 -5.75
CA CYS A 362 3.67 -27.22 -5.22
C CYS A 362 4.76 -26.37 -5.87
N LEU A 363 4.38 -25.22 -6.44
CA LEU A 363 5.33 -24.28 -7.04
C LEU A 363 6.11 -23.57 -5.92
N VAL A 364 7.43 -23.57 -6.06
CA VAL A 364 8.34 -22.77 -5.24
C VAL A 364 8.98 -21.72 -6.13
N ILE A 365 8.81 -20.44 -5.79
CA ILE A 365 9.46 -19.32 -6.47
C ILE A 365 10.60 -18.83 -5.59
N CYS A 366 11.80 -18.80 -6.15
CA CYS A 366 13.01 -18.25 -5.55
C CYS A 366 13.45 -17.01 -6.33
N GLY A 367 13.79 -15.93 -5.64
CA GLY A 367 14.34 -14.71 -6.24
C GLY A 367 15.60 -14.27 -5.51
N TYR A 368 16.70 -14.08 -6.25
CA TYR A 368 18.01 -13.68 -5.75
C TYR A 368 18.40 -12.30 -6.26
#